data_AF-A0A1N7IGW3-F1
#
_entry.id   AF-A0A1N7IGW3-F1
#
_cell.length_a   1.000
_cell.length_b   1.000
_cell.length_c   1.000
_cell.angle_alpha   90.00
_cell.angle_beta   90.00
_cell.angle_gamma   90.00
#
_symmetry.space_group_name_H-M   'P 1'
#
loop_
_entity.id
_entity.type
_entity.pdbx_description
1 polymer ?
#
loop_
_entity_poly.entity_id
_entity_poly.type
_entity_poly.pdbx_seq_one_letter_code
_entity_poly.pdbx_strand_id
1 'polypeptide(L)'
;MNLNKNKNSHIEMLLLAVLQELKEQLYYEMEETLIGKISHLTTKINGIEERKPEDLLPIKDAAEFLGVSKVTLWRLRKSGEIKSFMLGSQIYFKKSEILKSLIPVN
;
A
#
# COMPACT_ATOMS: atom_id res chain seq x y z
N MET A 1 -38.27 -56.45 13.47
CA MET A 1 -37.45 -55.22 13.59
C MET A 1 -35.99 -55.58 13.32
N ASN A 2 -35.44 -55.16 12.18
CA ASN A 2 -34.13 -55.63 11.70
C ASN A 2 -33.01 -54.83 12.39
N LEU A 3 -32.51 -55.35 13.52
CA LEU A 3 -31.47 -54.75 14.36
C LEU A 3 -30.19 -54.37 13.59
N ASN A 4 -29.93 -55.02 12.46
CA ASN A 4 -28.76 -54.75 11.61
C ASN A 4 -28.92 -53.47 10.77
N LYS A 5 -30.13 -53.18 10.26
CA LYS A 5 -30.41 -51.94 9.53
C LYS A 5 -30.30 -50.68 10.40
N ASN A 6 -30.69 -50.77 11.67
CA ASN A 6 -30.63 -49.64 12.61
C ASN A 6 -29.18 -49.33 13.02
N LYS A 7 -28.38 -50.36 13.31
CA LYS A 7 -26.94 -50.20 13.59
C LYS A 7 -26.18 -49.59 12.40
N ASN A 8 -26.47 -50.02 11.17
CA ASN A 8 -25.85 -49.44 9.97
C ASN A 8 -26.24 -47.96 9.78
N SER A 9 -27.49 -47.59 10.03
CA SER A 9 -27.94 -46.18 9.96
C SER A 9 -27.28 -45.29 11.03
N HIS A 10 -27.05 -45.82 12.23
CA HIS A 10 -26.33 -45.08 13.28
C HIS A 10 -24.85 -44.89 12.94
N ILE A 11 -24.20 -45.91 12.36
CA ILE A 11 -22.82 -45.82 11.87
C ILE A 11 -22.71 -44.78 10.74
N GLU A 12 -23.65 -44.74 9.81
CA GLU A 12 -23.70 -43.72 8.75
C GLU A 12 -23.86 -42.31 9.32
N MET A 13 -24.71 -42.13 10.33
CA MET A 13 -24.89 -40.85 11.02
C MET A 13 -23.61 -40.39 11.72
N LEU A 14 -22.92 -41.30 12.42
CA LEU A 14 -21.63 -41.01 13.06
C LEU A 14 -20.55 -40.67 12.01
N LEU A 15 -20.52 -41.40 10.90
CA LEU A 15 -19.59 -41.12 9.80
C LEU A 15 -19.83 -39.73 9.20
N LEU A 16 -21.09 -39.35 8.98
CA LEU A 16 -21.45 -38.02 8.48
C LEU A 16 -21.06 -36.90 9.45
N ALA A 17 -21.26 -37.09 10.75
CA ALA A 17 -20.86 -36.13 11.77
C ALA A 17 -19.33 -35.92 11.78
N VAL A 18 -18.56 -36.99 11.72
CA VAL A 18 -17.09 -36.92 11.67
C VAL A 18 -16.61 -36.24 10.37
N LEU A 19 -17.22 -36.56 9.23
CA LEU A 19 -16.88 -35.91 7.96
C LEU A 19 -17.16 -34.40 7.98
N GLN A 20 -18.25 -34.00 8.64
CA GLN A 20 -18.58 -32.58 8.80
C GLN A 20 -17.55 -31.86 9.68
N GLU A 21 -17.14 -32.47 10.79
CA GLU A 21 -16.14 -31.90 11.69
C GLU A 21 -14.77 -31.75 11.01
N LEU A 22 -14.34 -32.77 10.27
CA LEU A 22 -13.09 -32.70 9.50
C LEU A 22 -13.13 -31.61 8.41
N LYS A 23 -14.29 -31.39 7.79
CA LYS A 23 -14.48 -30.32 6.80
C LYS A 23 -14.33 -28.95 7.43
N GLU A 24 -14.92 -28.75 8.62
CA GLU A 24 -14.82 -27.49 9.37
C GLU A 24 -13.39 -27.19 9.79
N GLN A 25 -12.66 -28.20 10.27
CA GLN A 25 -11.24 -28.08 10.59
C GLN A 25 -10.41 -27.67 9.37
N LEU A 26 -10.64 -28.31 8.22
CA LEU A 26 -9.94 -27.98 6.99
C LEU A 26 -10.21 -26.53 6.53
N TYR A 27 -11.46 -26.06 6.63
CA TYR A 27 -11.78 -24.67 6.29
C TYR A 27 -11.06 -23.68 7.21
N TYR A 28 -11.01 -23.95 8.51
CA TYR A 28 -10.33 -23.10 9.47
C TYR A 28 -8.83 -22.96 9.15
N GLU A 29 -8.13 -24.07 8.90
CA GLU A 29 -6.71 -24.04 8.53
C GLU A 29 -6.44 -23.28 7.23
N MET A 30 -7.33 -23.42 6.25
CA MET A 30 -7.26 -22.69 4.98
C MET A 30 -7.43 -21.18 5.19
N GLU A 31 -8.40 -20.77 6.00
CA GLU A 31 -8.66 -19.35 6.31
C GLU A 31 -7.48 -18.71 7.03
N GLU A 32 -6.93 -19.35 8.06
CA GLU A 32 -5.75 -18.86 8.80
C GLU A 32 -4.54 -18.67 7.87
N THR A 33 -4.30 -19.63 6.98
CA THR A 33 -3.21 -19.55 5.99
C THR A 33 -3.42 -18.41 5.00
N LEU A 34 -4.66 -18.20 4.54
CA LEU A 34 -5.02 -17.11 3.62
C LEU A 34 -4.83 -15.75 4.29
N ILE A 35 -5.31 -15.60 5.53
CA ILE A 35 -5.17 -14.37 6.32
C ILE A 35 -3.68 -14.02 6.50
N GLY A 36 -2.85 -15.00 6.85
CA GLY A 36 -1.41 -14.79 6.99
C GLY A 36 -0.74 -14.32 5.70
N LYS A 37 -1.09 -14.93 4.56
CA LYS A 37 -0.57 -14.53 3.24
C LYS A 37 -1.03 -13.13 2.83
N ILE A 38 -2.31 -12.80 3.04
CA ILE A 38 -2.87 -11.48 2.74
C ILE A 38 -2.20 -10.40 3.59
N SER A 39 -2.01 -10.66 4.88
CA SER A 39 -1.34 -9.73 5.79
C SER A 39 0.08 -9.40 5.30
N HIS A 40 0.87 -10.43 5.00
CA HIS A 40 2.23 -10.26 4.51
C HIS A 40 2.31 -9.55 3.15
N LEU A 41 1.38 -9.84 2.22
CA LEU A 41 1.30 -9.14 0.95
C LEU A 41 0.91 -7.67 1.12
N THR A 42 -0.06 -7.39 2.00
CA THR A 42 -0.48 -6.02 2.33
C THR A 42 0.70 -5.21 2.88
N THR A 43 1.50 -5.78 3.80
CA THR A 43 2.70 -5.12 4.31
C THR A 43 3.71 -4.81 3.18
N LYS A 44 3.92 -5.75 2.25
CA LYS A 44 4.82 -5.54 1.11
C LYS A 44 4.33 -4.45 0.16
N ILE A 45 3.03 -4.41 -0.12
CA ILE A 45 2.42 -3.41 -1.01
C ILE A 45 2.53 -2.01 -0.39
N ASN A 46 2.24 -1.86 0.91
CA ASN A 46 2.36 -0.57 1.58
C ASN A 46 3.81 -0.05 1.57
N GLY A 47 4.81 -0.93 1.71
CA GLY A 47 6.23 -0.57 1.57
C GLY A 47 6.65 -0.17 0.15
N ILE A 48 5.84 -0.47 -0.87
CA ILE A 48 6.07 -0.05 -2.27
C ILE A 48 5.46 1.34 -2.52
N GLU A 49 4.35 1.71 -1.87
CA GLU A 49 3.77 3.06 -2.00
C GLU A 49 4.71 4.16 -1.48
N GLU A 50 5.55 3.87 -0.48
CA GLU A 50 6.60 4.79 0.00
C GLU A 50 7.68 5.06 -1.05
N ARG A 51 7.75 4.26 -2.13
CA ARG A 51 8.70 4.42 -3.24
C ARG A 51 8.04 4.96 -4.50
N LYS A 52 6.99 5.79 -4.39
CA LYS A 52 6.57 6.58 -5.56
C LYS A 52 7.78 7.41 -6.02
N PRO A 53 8.18 7.31 -7.30
CA PRO A 53 9.25 8.16 -7.83
C PRO A 53 8.84 9.60 -7.57
N GLU A 54 9.68 10.31 -6.82
CA GLU A 54 9.37 11.65 -6.37
C GLU A 54 9.27 12.56 -7.60
N ASP A 55 8.15 13.29 -7.74
CA ASP A 55 7.92 14.16 -8.90
C ASP A 55 9.01 15.24 -8.96
N LEU A 56 9.95 15.06 -9.89
CA LEU A 56 10.99 16.04 -10.21
C LEU A 56 10.45 17.01 -11.25
N LEU A 57 10.29 18.26 -10.82
CA LEU A 57 9.80 19.35 -11.65
C LEU A 57 10.99 20.14 -12.22
N PRO A 58 11.12 20.29 -13.54
CA PRO A 58 12.04 21.27 -14.11
C PRO A 58 11.59 22.70 -13.76
N ILE A 59 12.46 23.69 -13.95
CA ILE A 59 12.21 25.11 -13.58
C ILE A 59 10.85 25.62 -14.08
N LYS A 60 10.46 25.29 -15.31
CA LYS A 60 9.18 25.74 -15.90
C LYS A 60 8.00 25.21 -15.08
N ASP A 61 7.97 23.90 -14.86
CA ASP A 61 6.85 23.22 -14.23
C ASP A 61 6.79 23.53 -12.72
N ALA A 62 7.95 23.72 -12.07
CA ALA A 62 8.02 24.18 -10.68
C ALA A 62 7.46 25.61 -10.51
N ALA A 63 7.75 26.51 -11.46
CA ALA A 63 7.23 27.88 -11.44
C ALA A 63 5.71 27.90 -11.67
N GLU A 64 5.23 27.08 -12.61
CA GLU A 64 3.80 26.89 -12.88
C GLU A 64 3.07 26.28 -11.68
N PHE A 65 3.66 25.25 -11.05
CA PHE A 65 3.13 24.60 -9.86
C PHE A 65 2.94 25.57 -8.68
N LEU A 66 3.90 26.47 -8.47
CA LEU A 66 3.83 27.50 -7.43
C LEU A 66 3.00 28.72 -7.83
N GLY A 67 2.61 28.85 -9.10
CA GLY A 67 1.93 30.04 -9.61
C GLY A 67 2.81 31.30 -9.59
N VAL A 68 4.13 31.16 -9.69
CA VAL A 68 5.09 32.28 -9.63
C VAL A 68 5.88 32.43 -10.93
N SER A 69 6.48 33.61 -11.14
CA SER A 69 7.38 33.80 -12.27
C SER A 69 8.68 32.99 -12.13
N LYS A 70 9.32 32.64 -13.25
CA LYS A 70 10.65 31.99 -13.25
C LYS A 70 11.72 32.82 -12.53
N VAL A 71 11.62 34.16 -12.62
CA VAL A 71 12.53 35.09 -11.93
C VAL A 71 12.34 34.99 -10.42
N THR A 72 11.09 34.92 -9.95
CA THR A 72 10.76 34.69 -8.53
C THR A 72 11.32 33.36 -8.06
N LEU A 73 11.09 32.27 -8.80
CA LEU A 73 11.64 30.95 -8.45
C LEU A 73 13.17 30.95 -8.41
N TRP A 74 13.83 31.65 -9.34
CA TRP A 74 15.29 31.81 -9.32
C TRP A 74 15.77 32.54 -8.05
N ARG A 75 15.07 33.61 -7.64
CA ARG A 75 15.37 34.35 -6.40
C ARG A 75 15.25 33.43 -5.18
N LEU A 76 14.15 32.69 -5.06
CA LEU A 76 13.90 31.74 -3.97
C LEU A 76 14.94 30.62 -3.92
N ARG A 77 15.35 30.10 -5.09
CA ARG A 77 16.45 29.14 -5.17
C ARG A 77 17.76 29.76 -4.71
N LYS A 78 18.05 30.99 -5.14
CA LYS A 78 19.32 31.67 -4.86
C LYS A 78 19.44 32.10 -3.40
N SER A 79 18.33 32.46 -2.75
CA SER A 79 18.25 32.73 -1.31
C SER A 79 18.25 31.46 -0.45
N GLY A 80 18.02 30.29 -1.05
CA GLY A 80 18.01 29.00 -0.35
C GLY A 80 16.67 28.65 0.28
N GLU A 81 15.61 29.42 0.01
CA GLU A 81 14.25 29.18 0.53
C GLU A 81 13.64 27.88 -0.02
N ILE A 82 14.03 27.47 -1.24
CA ILE A 82 13.58 26.22 -1.85
C ILE A 82 14.79 25.39 -2.27
N LYS A 83 14.79 24.11 -1.85
CA LYS A 83 15.84 23.15 -2.23
C LYS A 83 15.73 22.77 -3.70
N SER A 84 16.86 22.78 -4.40
CA SER A 84 16.97 22.40 -5.81
C SER A 84 18.07 21.37 -6.02
N PHE A 85 17.93 20.57 -7.08
CA PHE A 85 18.84 19.49 -7.43
C PHE A 85 19.32 19.69 -8.86
N MET A 86 20.60 19.44 -9.11
CA MET A 86 21.19 19.60 -10.44
C MET A 86 21.55 18.24 -11.01
N LEU A 87 21.19 18.02 -12.27
CA LEU A 87 21.62 16.86 -13.05
C LEU A 87 22.20 17.37 -14.38
N GLY A 88 23.53 17.32 -14.50
CA GLY A 88 24.25 17.96 -15.60
C GLY A 88 24.04 19.48 -15.57
N SER A 89 23.43 20.03 -16.62
CA SER A 89 23.11 21.46 -16.73
C SER A 89 21.67 21.81 -16.33
N GLN A 90 20.83 20.81 -16.06
CA GLN A 90 19.42 21.01 -15.74
C GLN A 90 19.19 21.06 -14.24
N ILE A 91 18.26 21.92 -13.82
CA ILE A 91 17.86 22.07 -12.42
C ILE A 91 16.44 21.53 -12.26
N TYR A 92 16.28 20.70 -11.24
CA TYR A 92 15.04 20.07 -10.84
C TYR A 92 14.67 20.43 -9.41
N PHE A 93 13.38 20.36 -9.12
CA PHE A 93 12.81 20.55 -7.81
C PHE A 93 11.97 19.34 -7.45
N LYS A 94 12.14 18.82 -6.25
CA LYS A 94 11.23 17.82 -5.72
C LYS A 94 9.95 18.53 -5.28
N LYS A 95 8.80 18.07 -5.76
CA LYS A 95 7.50 18.63 -5.35
C LYS A 95 7.31 18.61 -3.83
N SER A 96 7.75 17.54 -3.17
CA SER A 96 7.73 17.38 -1.71
C SER A 96 8.55 18.46 -0.98
N GLU A 97 9.74 18.78 -1.46
CA GLU A 97 10.60 19.80 -0.88
C GLU A 97 10.03 21.21 -1.08
N ILE A 98 9.39 21.48 -2.22
CA ILE A 98 8.64 22.73 -2.44
C ILE A 98 7.55 22.88 -1.37
N LEU A 99 6.74 21.84 -1.16
CA LEU A 99 5.65 21.86 -0.17
C LEU A 99 6.17 22.03 1.27
N LYS A 100 7.31 21.41 1.61
CA LYS A 100 7.97 21.59 2.93
C LYS A 100 8.49 23.01 3.16
N SER A 101 8.86 23.72 2.10
CA SER A 101 9.29 25.12 2.17
C SER A 101 8.15 26.12 2.38
N LEU A 102 6.88 25.69 2.24
CA LEU A 102 5.75 26.59 2.44
C LEU A 102 5.57 26.89 3.92
N ILE A 103 5.51 28.18 4.24
CA ILE A 103 5.26 28.67 5.58
C ILE A 103 3.77 29.05 5.64
N PRO A 104 3.01 28.56 6.63
CA PRO A 104 1.62 28.93 6.80
C PRO A 104 1.51 30.43 7.07
N VAL A 105 0.50 31.06 6.47
CA VAL A 105 0.12 32.45 6.71
C VAL A 105 -1.25 32.43 7.35
N ASN A 106 -1.32 32.87 8.61
CA ASN A 106 -2.45 32.85 9.55
C ASN A 106 -2.77 31.50 10.19
#